data_AF-A0A0A9X3G8-F1
#
_entry.id   AF-A0A0A9X3G8-F1
#
_cell.length_a   1.000
_cell.length_b   1.000
_cell.length_c   1.000
_cell.angle_alpha   90.00
_cell.angle_beta   90.00
_cell.angle_gamma   90.00
#
_symmetry.space_group_name_H-M   'P 1'
#
loop_
_entity.id
_entity.type
_entity.pdbx_description
1 polymer ?
#
loop_
_entity_poly.entity_id
_entity_poly.type
_entity_poly.pdbx_seq_one_letter_code
_entity_poly.pdbx_strand_id
1 'polypeptide(L)'
;SKGLVAVGSTKHLFQRSRCNSMEVWKKLYSSVVLATTLYGAEVWGLDQVEAVERVQVKAFKSLLFLPLNTPDTFIRRELGLFHIKAVIFKKALAWWNRLCRMSEDRFPRQCFTRLLVLDRAG
;
A
#
# COMPACT_ATOMS: atom_id res chain seq x y z
N SER A 1 0.29 6.58 -10.58
CA SER A 1 -0.24 5.41 -9.84
C SER A 1 -1.66 5.66 -9.40
N LYS A 2 -2.57 4.68 -9.53
CA LYS A 2 -3.99 4.78 -9.12
C LYS A 2 -4.15 5.23 -7.66
N GLY A 3 -3.21 4.87 -6.78
CA GLY A 3 -3.18 5.34 -5.39
C GLY A 3 -3.07 6.86 -5.24
N LEU A 4 -2.30 7.55 -6.09
CA LEU A 4 -2.19 9.02 -6.03
C LEU A 4 -3.46 9.71 -6.54
N VAL A 5 -4.14 9.12 -7.52
CA VAL A 5 -5.47 9.59 -7.98
C VAL A 5 -6.50 9.44 -6.86
N ALA A 6 -6.44 8.33 -6.13
CA ALA A 6 -7.27 8.11 -4.96
C ALA A 6 -7.01 9.15 -3.85
N VAL A 7 -5.75 9.57 -3.64
CA VAL A 7 -5.42 10.66 -2.69
C VAL A 7 -6.14 11.95 -3.06
N GLY A 8 -6.08 12.37 -4.34
CA GLY A 8 -6.75 13.59 -4.80
C GLY A 8 -8.27 13.54 -4.59
N SER A 9 -8.89 12.42 -4.96
CA SER A 9 -10.33 12.21 -4.81
C SER A 9 -10.76 12.20 -3.33
N THR A 10 -10.00 11.54 -2.48
CA THR A 10 -10.26 11.44 -1.03
C THR A 10 -10.06 12.79 -0.35
N LYS A 11 -9.03 13.54 -0.74
CA LYS A 11 -8.79 14.91 -0.25
C LYS A 11 -9.95 15.83 -0.60
N HIS A 12 -10.41 15.80 -1.85
CA HIS A 12 -11.56 16.59 -2.28
C HIS A 12 -12.81 16.24 -1.47
N LEU A 13 -13.08 14.95 -1.24
CA LEU A 13 -14.20 14.49 -0.40
C LEU A 13 -14.09 14.99 1.04
N PHE A 14 -12.90 14.89 1.64
CA PHE A 14 -12.63 15.35 3.00
C PHE A 14 -12.86 16.86 3.16
N GLN A 15 -12.41 17.65 2.18
CA GLN A 15 -12.63 19.10 2.16
C GLN A 15 -14.11 19.46 1.98
N ARG A 16 -14.82 18.75 1.07
CA ARG A 16 -16.25 18.98 0.80
C ARG A 16 -17.14 18.62 2.00
N SER A 17 -16.78 17.59 2.76
CA SER A 17 -17.49 17.18 3.97
C SER A 17 -17.21 18.09 5.18
N ARG A 18 -16.31 19.09 5.04
CA ARG A 18 -15.87 19.99 6.13
C ARG A 18 -15.36 19.25 7.36
N CYS A 19 -14.86 18.04 7.18
CA CYS A 19 -14.18 17.32 8.25
C CYS A 19 -12.82 17.98 8.54
N ASN A 20 -12.49 18.12 9.81
CA ASN A 20 -11.20 18.68 10.27
C ASN A 20 -10.44 17.72 11.20
N SER A 21 -11.00 16.55 11.49
CA SER A 21 -10.37 15.53 12.34
C SER A 21 -9.34 14.71 11.56
N MET A 22 -8.15 14.58 12.15
CA MET A 22 -7.06 13.75 11.64
C MET A 22 -7.45 12.26 11.63
N GLU A 23 -8.26 11.82 12.59
CA GLU A 23 -8.74 10.46 12.72
C GLU A 23 -9.64 10.08 11.54
N VAL A 24 -10.51 11.00 11.12
CA VAL A 24 -11.37 10.81 9.94
C VAL A 24 -10.50 10.70 8.67
N TRP A 25 -9.49 11.55 8.54
CA TRP A 25 -8.55 11.45 7.42
C TRP A 25 -7.79 10.13 7.40
N LYS A 26 -7.26 9.68 8.54
CA LYS A 26 -6.60 8.38 8.67
C LYS A 26 -7.52 7.23 8.25
N LYS A 27 -8.79 7.26 8.65
CA LYS A 27 -9.80 6.26 8.24
C LYS A 27 -10.02 6.25 6.72
N LEU A 28 -10.24 7.43 6.13
CA LEU A 28 -10.44 7.57 4.68
C LEU A 28 -9.21 7.13 3.88
N TYR A 29 -8.02 7.50 4.37
CA TYR A 29 -6.76 7.05 3.82
C TYR A 29 -6.67 5.52 3.81
N SER A 30 -6.94 4.87 4.95
CA SER A 30 -6.90 3.40 5.05
C SER A 30 -7.95 2.71 4.18
N SER A 31 -9.16 3.26 4.08
CA SER A 31 -10.27 2.61 3.36
C SER A 31 -10.20 2.79 1.84
N VAL A 32 -9.69 3.93 1.35
CA VAL A 32 -9.69 4.25 -0.09
C VAL A 32 -8.28 4.21 -0.66
N VAL A 33 -7.38 5.05 -0.13
CA VAL A 33 -6.03 5.23 -0.69
C VAL A 33 -5.20 3.97 -0.50
N LEU A 34 -5.16 3.43 0.71
CA LEU A 34 -4.36 2.25 1.02
C LEU A 34 -4.92 1.01 0.32
N ALA A 35 -6.25 0.84 0.28
CA ALA A 35 -6.89 -0.28 -0.41
C ALA A 35 -6.60 -0.28 -1.91
N THR A 36 -6.70 0.88 -2.57
CA THR A 36 -6.39 1.02 -4.00
C THR A 36 -4.91 0.87 -4.29
N THR A 37 -4.04 1.36 -3.39
CA THR A 37 -2.58 1.25 -3.55
C THR A 37 -2.11 -0.19 -3.34
N LEU A 38 -2.67 -0.91 -2.38
CA LEU A 38 -2.25 -2.28 -2.03
C LEU A 38 -2.99 -3.37 -2.81
N TYR A 39 -3.72 -3.03 -3.87
CA TYR A 39 -4.41 -4.01 -4.68
C TYR A 39 -3.40 -4.95 -5.37
N GLY A 40 -3.43 -6.24 -4.99
CA GLY A 40 -2.48 -7.25 -5.47
C GLY A 40 -1.05 -7.11 -4.93
N ALA A 41 -0.84 -6.26 -3.92
CA ALA A 41 0.50 -6.01 -3.36
C ALA A 41 1.14 -7.24 -2.71
N GLU A 42 0.38 -8.30 -2.46
CA GLU A 42 0.92 -9.60 -2.08
C GLU A 42 1.87 -10.22 -3.13
N VAL A 43 1.73 -9.87 -4.41
CA VAL A 43 2.56 -10.39 -5.51
C VAL A 43 3.66 -9.41 -5.87
N TRP A 44 3.32 -8.14 -6.13
CA TRP A 44 4.27 -7.13 -6.63
C TRP A 44 4.83 -6.20 -5.54
N GLY A 45 4.22 -6.20 -4.34
CA GLY A 45 4.45 -5.14 -3.36
C GLY A 45 5.83 -5.19 -2.71
N LEU A 46 6.47 -6.36 -2.64
CA LEU A 46 7.80 -6.50 -2.01
C LEU A 46 8.90 -5.77 -2.80
N ASP A 47 8.79 -5.73 -4.13
CA ASP A 47 9.77 -5.04 -4.98
C ASP A 47 9.54 -3.53 -5.06
N GLN A 48 8.33 -3.07 -4.73
CA GLN A 48 7.90 -1.68 -4.90
C GLN A 48 7.52 -1.01 -3.58
N VAL A 49 8.09 -1.47 -2.46
CA VAL A 49 7.79 -0.95 -1.12
C VAL A 49 7.99 0.56 -1.04
N GLU A 50 9.11 1.07 -1.54
CA GLU A 50 9.43 2.50 -1.49
C GLU A 50 8.41 3.36 -2.24
N ALA A 51 7.95 2.89 -3.40
CA ALA A 51 6.95 3.58 -4.19
C ALA A 51 5.61 3.67 -3.42
N VAL A 52 5.23 2.60 -2.72
CA VAL A 52 4.02 2.58 -1.87
C VAL A 52 4.16 3.49 -0.66
N GLU A 53 5.32 3.48 0.01
CA GLU A 53 5.58 4.34 1.16
C GLU A 53 5.51 5.83 0.80
N ARG A 54 5.96 6.21 -0.40
CA ARG A 54 5.84 7.58 -0.91
C ARG A 54 4.37 8.01 -1.08
N VAL A 55 3.44 7.09 -1.36
CA VAL A 55 2.00 7.42 -1.46
C VAL A 55 1.46 7.85 -0.10
N GLN A 56 1.83 7.17 0.99
CA GLN A 56 1.43 7.56 2.35
C GLN A 56 1.88 8.98 2.66
N VAL A 57 3.19 9.24 2.54
CA VAL A 57 3.75 10.53 2.91
C VAL A 57 3.14 11.64 2.06
N LYS A 58 2.99 11.43 0.74
CA LYS A 58 2.34 12.42 -0.14
C LYS A 58 0.89 12.71 0.27
N ALA A 59 0.14 11.70 0.71
CA ALA A 59 -1.24 11.90 1.18
C ALA A 59 -1.30 12.84 2.40
N PHE A 60 -0.42 12.63 3.38
CA PHE A 60 -0.39 13.44 4.60
C PHE A 60 0.27 14.81 4.40
N LYS A 61 1.35 14.91 3.61
CA LYS A 61 1.94 16.20 3.20
C LYS A 61 0.89 17.07 2.50
N SER A 62 0.16 16.48 1.56
CA SER A 62 -0.89 17.19 0.81
C SER A 62 -2.04 17.65 1.71
N LEU A 63 -2.46 16.84 2.69
CA LEU A 63 -3.50 17.24 3.64
C LEU A 63 -3.07 18.44 4.49
N LEU A 64 -1.84 18.39 5.01
CA LEU A 64 -1.30 19.38 5.95
C LEU A 64 -0.67 20.60 5.26
N PHE A 65 -0.76 20.67 3.93
CA PHE A 65 -0.13 21.73 3.12
C PHE A 65 1.39 21.84 3.37
N LEU A 66 2.03 20.72 3.67
CA LEU A 66 3.47 20.66 3.91
C LEU A 66 4.24 20.66 2.58
N PRO A 67 5.38 21.37 2.51
CA PRO A 67 6.25 21.32 1.35
C PRO A 67 6.80 19.90 1.06
N LEU A 68 7.20 19.66 -0.19
CA LEU A 68 7.73 18.35 -0.59
C LEU A 68 9.05 18.00 0.11
N ASN A 69 9.84 19.01 0.48
CA ASN A 69 11.14 18.87 1.16
C ASN A 69 11.01 18.53 2.66
N THR A 70 9.81 18.56 3.25
CA THR A 70 9.62 18.16 4.65
C THR A 70 10.07 16.71 4.84
N PRO A 71 10.92 16.39 5.83
CA PRO A 71 11.38 15.02 6.05
C PRO A 71 10.23 14.02 6.25
N ASP A 72 10.28 12.90 5.52
CA ASP A 72 9.24 11.85 5.59
C ASP A 72 9.16 11.21 6.99
N THR A 73 10.30 11.13 7.67
CA THR A 73 10.42 10.61 9.04
C THR A 73 9.68 11.47 10.06
N PHE A 74 9.73 12.79 9.90
CA PHE A 74 9.03 13.75 10.76
C PHE A 74 7.53 13.51 10.72
N ILE A 75 6.97 13.43 9.51
CA ILE A 75 5.53 13.22 9.30
C ILE A 75 5.07 11.90 9.91
N ARG A 76 5.85 10.83 9.74
CA ARG A 76 5.51 9.52 10.30
C ARG A 76 5.53 9.51 11.82
N ARG A 77 6.53 10.17 12.44
CA ARG A 77 6.61 10.25 13.90
C ARG A 77 5.49 11.08 14.48
N GLU A 78 5.32 12.31 14.01
CA GLU A 78 4.30 13.23 14.53
C GLU A 78 2.88 12.67 14.40
N LEU A 79 2.60 11.98 13.29
CA LEU A 79 1.28 11.43 13.03
C LEU A 79 1.10 9.99 13.54
N GLY A 80 2.13 9.37 14.13
CA GLY A 80 2.11 7.98 14.58
C GLY A 80 1.81 6.99 13.44
N LEU A 81 2.38 7.21 12.26
CA LEU A 81 2.13 6.39 11.08
C LEU A 81 3.14 5.25 10.97
N PHE A 82 2.64 4.02 10.91
CA PHE A 82 3.46 2.85 10.64
C PHE A 82 3.87 2.74 9.17
N HIS A 83 5.02 2.10 8.94
CA HIS A 83 5.50 1.71 7.63
C HIS A 83 4.54 0.72 6.95
N ILE A 84 4.15 1.01 5.72
CA ILE A 84 3.33 0.13 4.90
C ILE A 84 4.08 -1.16 4.54
N LYS A 85 5.42 -1.15 4.55
CA LYS A 85 6.23 -2.36 4.36
C LYS A 85 5.75 -3.54 5.22
N ALA A 86 5.40 -3.30 6.48
CA ALA A 86 4.89 -4.34 7.37
C ALA A 86 3.55 -4.92 6.89
N VAL A 87 2.67 -4.06 6.36
CA VAL A 87 1.37 -4.46 5.79
C VAL A 87 1.56 -5.29 4.52
N ILE A 88 2.45 -4.85 3.63
CA ILE A 88 2.81 -5.58 2.40
C ILE A 88 3.38 -6.95 2.75
N PHE A 89 4.34 -6.99 3.67
CA PHE A 89 4.98 -8.23 4.08
C PHE A 89 3.97 -9.23 4.66
N LYS A 90 3.07 -8.76 5.53
CA LYS A 90 1.97 -9.58 6.06
C LYS A 90 1.07 -10.13 4.94
N LYS A 91 0.73 -9.32 3.93
CA LYS A 91 -0.07 -9.74 2.78
C LYS A 91 0.64 -10.78 1.92
N ALA A 92 1.93 -10.57 1.65
CA ALA A 92 2.76 -11.50 0.89
C ALA A 92 2.86 -12.86 1.60
N LEU A 93 3.13 -12.88 2.90
CA LEU A 93 3.15 -14.12 3.69
C LEU A 93 1.79 -14.84 3.69
N ALA A 94 0.71 -14.11 3.88
CA ALA A 94 -0.64 -14.68 3.85
C ALA A 94 -1.01 -15.23 2.47
N TRP A 95 -0.54 -14.60 1.40
CA TRP A 95 -0.68 -15.12 0.04
C TRP A 95 0.15 -16.36 -0.20
N TRP A 96 1.42 -16.36 0.21
CA TRP A 96 2.31 -17.51 0.11
C TRP A 96 1.72 -18.73 0.82
N ASN A 97 1.23 -18.57 2.05
CA ASN A 97 0.58 -19.66 2.78
C ASN A 97 -0.65 -20.22 2.03
N ARG A 98 -1.46 -19.33 1.42
CA ARG A 98 -2.59 -19.74 0.58
C ARG A 98 -2.13 -20.50 -0.66
N LEU A 99 -1.06 -20.04 -1.31
CA LEU A 99 -0.48 -20.65 -2.49
C LEU A 99 0.07 -22.05 -2.20
N CYS A 100 0.74 -22.24 -1.06
CA CYS A 100 1.25 -23.55 -0.62
C CYS A 100 0.13 -24.57 -0.38
N ARG A 101 -1.06 -24.12 0.02
CA ARG A 101 -2.22 -24.97 0.30
C ARG A 101 -3.18 -25.10 -0.89
N MET A 102 -2.92 -24.40 -1.98
CA MET A 102 -3.74 -24.41 -3.18
C MET A 102 -3.51 -25.71 -3.97
N SER A 103 -4.57 -26.22 -4.59
CA SER A 103 -4.51 -27.40 -5.45
C SER A 103 -3.76 -27.13 -6.76
N GLU A 104 -3.15 -28.16 -7.34
CA GLU A 104 -2.28 -28.06 -8.53
C GLU A 104 -3.06 -27.71 -9.82
N ASP A 105 -4.38 -27.89 -9.86
CA ASP A 105 -5.24 -27.48 -10.98
C ASP A 105 -5.41 -25.95 -11.07
N ARG A 106 -5.04 -25.21 -10.03
CA ARG A 106 -5.23 -23.77 -9.97
C ARG A 106 -4.08 -23.04 -10.66
N PHE A 107 -4.42 -22.09 -11.53
CA PHE A 107 -3.43 -21.30 -12.28
C PHE A 107 -2.32 -20.67 -11.41
N PRO A 108 -2.60 -20.04 -10.25
CA PRO A 108 -1.53 -19.44 -9.44
C PRO A 108 -0.48 -20.46 -9.00
N ARG A 109 -0.93 -21.68 -8.65
CA ARG A 109 -0.05 -22.77 -8.24
C ARG A 109 0.82 -23.25 -9.40
N GLN A 110 0.23 -23.45 -10.58
CA GLN A 110 0.96 -23.84 -11.79
C GLN A 110 2.01 -22.80 -12.19
N CYS A 111 1.63 -21.51 -12.20
CA CYS A 111 2.56 -20.42 -12.51
C CYS A 111 3.73 -20.39 -11.52
N PHE A 112 3.47 -20.54 -10.22
CA PHE A 112 4.51 -20.56 -9.21
C PHE A 112 5.45 -21.76 -9.37
N THR A 113 4.91 -22.96 -9.55
CA THR A 113 5.71 -24.16 -9.79
C THR A 113 6.59 -23.98 -11.04
N ARG A 114 6.06 -23.38 -12.10
CA ARG A 114 6.84 -23.09 -13.31
C ARG A 114 7.94 -22.07 -13.05
N LEU A 115 7.65 -21.00 -12.31
CA LEU A 115 8.65 -20.00 -11.92
C LEU A 115 9.77 -20.62 -11.08
N LEU A 116 9.44 -21.51 -10.15
CA LEU A 116 10.43 -22.21 -9.32
C LEU A 116 11.34 -23.13 -10.15
N VAL A 117 10.80 -23.79 -11.17
CA VAL A 117 11.60 -24.60 -12.11
C VAL A 117 12.56 -23.71 -12.91
N LEU A 118 12.11 -22.53 -13.35
CA LEU A 118 12.96 -21.58 -14.09
C LEU A 118 14.08 -21.01 -13.21
N ASP A 119 13.76 -20.63 -11.97
CA ASP A 119 14.72 -20.10 -10.99
C ASP A 119 15.83 -21.10 -10.63
N ARG A 120 15.51 -22.41 -10.63
CA ARG A 120 16.48 -23.48 -10.38
C ARG A 120 17.34 -23.84 -11.60
N ALA A 121 16.91 -23.44 -12.79
CA ALA A 121 17.57 -23.79 -14.04
C ALA A 121 18.53 -22.70 -14.54
N GLY A 122 18.42 -21.48 -14.00
CA GLY A 122 19.39 -20.39 -14.15
C GLY A 122 20.38 -20.38 -13.00
#